data_AF-A0A8H6HVR4-F1
#
_entry.id   AF-A0A8H6HVR4-F1
#
_cell.length_a   1.000
_cell.length_b   1.000
_cell.length_c   1.000
_cell.angle_alpha   90.00
_cell.angle_beta   90.00
_cell.angle_gamma   90.00
#
_symmetry.space_group_name_H-M   'P 1'
#
loop_
_entity.id
_entity.type
_entity.pdbx_description
1 polymer ?
#
loop_
_entity_poly.entity_id
_entity_poly.type
_entity_poly.pdbx_seq_one_letter_code
_entity_poly.pdbx_strand_id
1 'polypeptide(L)'
;MRRSTAISILISGIAAILLPAVNAQPSARSICYTCPEQDNGLADLSSTADLGYNPFACVYGDAGTCHYSLDGDLAMDDNSNGCPSTALNLCLRRRAEQKERALPKSPRAPSPAAFATKPKVMQIRKSLKKERTKLAYNA
;
A
#
# COMPACT_ATOMS: atom_id res chain seq x y z
N MET A 1 28.87 -3.77 -75.29
CA MET A 1 28.75 -2.47 -74.60
C MET A 1 28.44 -2.73 -73.14
N ARG A 2 29.27 -2.18 -72.23
CA ARG A 2 29.23 -2.39 -70.78
C ARG A 2 28.21 -1.44 -70.15
N ARG A 3 27.39 -1.92 -69.20
CA ARG A 3 26.82 -1.09 -68.13
C ARG A 3 26.76 -1.90 -66.84
N SER A 4 27.73 -1.64 -65.98
CA SER A 4 27.73 -2.03 -64.57
C SER A 4 26.89 -1.01 -63.79
N THR A 5 25.92 -1.48 -63.00
CA THR A 5 25.24 -0.66 -62.01
C THR A 5 25.48 -1.29 -60.64
N ALA A 6 26.38 -0.66 -59.87
CA ALA A 6 26.60 -0.95 -58.46
C ALA A 6 25.45 -0.35 -57.65
N ILE A 7 24.74 -1.18 -56.89
CA ILE A 7 23.69 -0.74 -55.96
C ILE A 7 24.18 -1.10 -54.55
N SER A 8 24.83 -0.14 -53.90
CA SER A 8 25.15 -0.17 -52.47
C SER A 8 23.90 0.20 -51.67
N ILE A 9 23.31 -0.76 -50.97
CA ILE A 9 22.22 -0.50 -50.02
C ILE A 9 22.80 -0.66 -48.61
N LEU A 10 23.17 0.47 -48.01
CA LEU A 10 23.46 0.61 -46.59
C LEU A 10 22.13 0.60 -45.83
N ILE A 11 21.71 -0.55 -45.30
CA ILE A 11 20.58 -0.66 -44.38
C ILE A 11 21.11 -0.48 -42.96
N SER A 12 21.21 0.77 -42.51
CA SER A 12 21.33 1.10 -41.07
C SER A 12 19.96 1.53 -40.59
N GLY A 13 19.14 0.54 -40.21
CA GLY A 13 17.81 0.72 -39.63
C GLY A 13 17.86 0.54 -38.13
N ILE A 14 17.79 1.65 -37.42
CA ILE A 14 17.84 1.79 -35.96
C ILE A 14 16.77 0.90 -35.31
N ALA A 15 17.20 -0.09 -34.53
CA ALA A 15 16.33 -0.86 -33.65
C ALA A 15 15.87 0.03 -32.48
N ALA A 16 14.72 0.69 -32.65
CA ALA A 16 14.04 1.39 -31.58
C ALA A 16 13.54 0.36 -30.56
N ILE A 17 14.23 0.27 -29.42
CA ILE A 17 13.80 -0.52 -28.26
C ILE A 17 12.56 0.18 -27.68
N LEU A 18 11.39 -0.31 -28.07
CA LEU A 18 10.11 0.01 -27.43
C LEU A 18 10.13 -0.57 -26.01
N LEU A 19 10.60 0.21 -25.04
CA LEU A 19 10.35 -0.09 -23.63
C LEU A 19 8.85 0.09 -23.38
N PRO A 20 8.10 -0.95 -22.98
CA PRO A 20 6.72 -0.74 -22.59
C PRO A 20 6.73 0.15 -21.34
N ALA A 21 6.27 1.38 -21.50
CA ALA A 21 5.87 2.21 -20.38
C ALA A 21 4.71 1.49 -19.69
N VAL A 22 5.02 0.76 -18.61
CA VAL A 22 4.01 0.18 -17.73
C VAL A 22 3.34 1.35 -17.03
N ASN A 23 2.37 1.97 -17.70
CA ASN A 23 1.44 2.87 -17.04
C ASN A 23 0.78 2.04 -15.94
N ALA A 24 1.06 2.37 -14.69
CA ALA A 24 0.39 1.78 -13.54
C ALA A 24 -1.11 1.96 -13.78
N GLN A 25 -1.80 0.87 -14.12
CA GLN A 25 -3.25 0.88 -14.27
C GLN A 25 -3.82 1.47 -12.99
N PRO A 26 -4.75 2.45 -13.07
CA PRO A 26 -5.47 2.89 -11.89
C PRO A 26 -6.21 1.66 -11.34
N SER A 27 -5.70 1.10 -10.24
CA SER A 27 -6.37 -0.01 -9.57
C SER A 27 -7.76 0.46 -9.18
N ALA A 28 -8.79 -0.36 -9.45
CA ALA A 28 -10.13 -0.16 -8.92
C ALA A 28 -10.03 0.29 -7.47
N ARG A 29 -10.73 1.38 -7.09
CA ARG A 29 -10.70 1.95 -5.73
C ARG A 29 -10.73 0.79 -4.73
N SER A 30 -9.60 0.52 -4.08
CA SER A 30 -9.50 -0.63 -3.20
C SER A 30 -10.35 -0.32 -1.98
N ILE A 31 -11.52 -0.93 -1.90
CA ILE A 31 -12.36 -0.79 -0.72
C ILE A 31 -11.57 -1.39 0.44
N CYS A 32 -11.23 -0.54 1.40
CA CYS A 32 -10.37 -0.89 2.52
C CYS A 32 -11.16 -1.46 3.70
N TYR A 33 -12.47 -1.31 3.69
CA TYR A 33 -13.35 -1.72 4.76
C TYR A 33 -14.26 -2.86 4.32
N THR A 34 -14.58 -3.73 5.26
CA THR A 34 -15.54 -4.82 5.09
C THR A 34 -16.34 -4.99 6.37
N CYS A 35 -17.43 -5.75 6.30
CA CYS A 35 -18.18 -6.12 7.49
C CYS A 35 -17.30 -6.86 8.51
N PRO A 36 -17.38 -6.49 9.80
CA PRO A 36 -16.90 -7.33 10.89
C PRO A 36 -17.52 -8.73 10.79
N GLU A 37 -16.73 -9.77 11.08
CA GLU A 37 -17.18 -11.17 11.04
C GLU A 37 -18.28 -11.44 12.08
N GLN A 38 -18.22 -10.72 13.20
CA GLN A 38 -19.18 -10.78 14.30
C GLN A 38 -19.56 -9.36 14.74
N ASP A 39 -20.77 -9.22 15.27
CA ASP A 39 -21.21 -8.02 15.95
C ASP A 39 -20.75 -8.00 17.43
N ASN A 40 -21.11 -6.97 18.20
CA ASN A 40 -20.80 -6.90 19.62
C ASN A 40 -21.57 -7.93 20.46
N GLY A 41 -22.65 -8.49 19.92
CA GLY A 41 -23.48 -9.55 20.50
C GLY A 41 -23.02 -10.96 20.16
N LEU A 42 -21.88 -11.12 19.45
CA LEU A 42 -21.35 -12.39 18.94
C LEU A 42 -22.24 -13.08 17.89
N ALA A 43 -23.14 -12.34 17.25
CA ALA A 43 -23.87 -12.82 16.09
C ALA A 43 -22.95 -12.81 14.87
N ASP A 44 -22.94 -13.93 14.13
CA ASP A 44 -22.11 -14.09 12.94
C ASP A 44 -22.70 -13.34 11.73
N LEU A 45 -21.81 -12.83 10.88
CA LEU A 45 -22.20 -12.19 9.62
C LEU A 45 -22.91 -13.21 8.72
N SER A 46 -24.20 -12.96 8.45
CA SER A 46 -25.05 -13.84 7.65
C SER A 46 -24.84 -13.65 6.15
N SER A 47 -24.57 -12.41 5.70
CA SER A 47 -24.38 -12.10 4.29
C SER A 47 -23.19 -11.18 4.06
N THR A 48 -22.46 -11.43 2.97
CA THR A 48 -21.39 -10.53 2.53
C THR A 48 -22.00 -9.22 2.00
N ALA A 49 -21.55 -8.08 2.51
CA ALA A 49 -22.05 -6.78 2.07
C ALA A 49 -21.74 -6.49 0.61
N ASP A 50 -22.68 -5.85 -0.08
CA ASP A 50 -22.40 -5.16 -1.33
C ASP A 50 -21.68 -3.84 -1.05
N LEU A 51 -20.35 -3.89 -1.17
CA LEU A 51 -19.47 -2.75 -0.92
C LEU A 51 -19.58 -1.64 -2.00
N GLY A 52 -20.41 -1.83 -3.03
CA GLY A 52 -20.70 -0.83 -4.06
C GLY A 52 -21.59 0.33 -3.59
N TYR A 53 -22.24 0.19 -2.43
CA TYR A 53 -23.17 1.17 -1.87
C TYR A 53 -22.58 1.94 -0.68
N ASN A 54 -23.06 3.16 -0.47
CA ASN A 54 -22.74 3.99 0.68
C ASN A 54 -24.03 4.51 1.34
N PRO A 55 -24.33 4.12 2.59
CA PRO A 55 -23.58 3.16 3.41
C PRO A 55 -23.72 1.71 2.91
N PHE A 56 -22.72 0.86 3.16
CA PHE A 56 -22.82 -0.57 2.91
C PHE A 56 -23.41 -1.29 4.12
N ALA A 57 -24.21 -2.33 3.89
CA ALA A 57 -25.00 -3.01 4.92
C ALA A 57 -24.42 -4.39 5.28
N CYS A 58 -24.24 -4.62 6.59
CA CYS A 58 -23.76 -5.87 7.17
C CYS A 58 -24.90 -6.53 7.95
N VAL A 59 -25.37 -7.68 7.48
CA VAL A 59 -26.52 -8.38 8.07
C VAL A 59 -26.02 -9.50 8.98
N TYR A 60 -26.44 -9.48 10.25
CA TYR A 60 -26.06 -10.44 11.29
C TYR A 60 -27.20 -11.42 11.61
N GLY A 61 -27.89 -11.90 10.57
CA GLY A 61 -29.02 -12.82 10.70
C GLY A 61 -30.19 -12.19 11.47
N ASP A 62 -30.63 -12.87 12.54
CA ASP A 62 -31.75 -12.42 13.38
C ASP A 62 -31.38 -11.28 14.32
N ALA A 63 -30.09 -10.98 14.50
CA ALA A 63 -29.64 -9.90 15.38
C ALA A 63 -30.04 -8.52 14.80
N GLY A 64 -29.80 -8.33 13.51
CA GLY A 64 -30.16 -7.10 12.80
C GLY A 64 -29.15 -6.73 11.72
N THR A 65 -29.14 -5.46 11.35
CA THR A 65 -28.28 -4.92 10.29
C THR A 65 -27.48 -3.72 10.76
N CYS A 66 -26.20 -3.68 10.39
CA CYS A 66 -25.30 -2.56 10.65
C CYS A 66 -24.92 -1.89 9.34
N HIS A 67 -25.03 -0.57 9.28
CA HIS A 67 -24.70 0.21 8.09
C HIS A 67 -23.43 1.01 8.33
N TYR A 68 -22.42 0.81 7.48
CA TYR A 68 -21.13 1.47 7.59
C TYR A 68 -20.88 2.40 6.40
N SER A 69 -20.24 3.53 6.66
CA SER A 69 -19.77 4.44 5.63
C SER A 69 -18.59 3.84 4.87
N LEU A 70 -18.26 4.40 3.70
CA LEU A 70 -17.05 4.02 2.95
C LEU A 70 -15.74 4.30 3.71
N ASP A 71 -15.77 5.18 4.71
CA ASP A 71 -14.63 5.49 5.58
C ASP A 71 -14.50 4.50 6.75
N GLY A 72 -15.48 3.60 6.89
CA GLY A 72 -15.51 2.54 7.89
C GLY A 72 -16.24 2.90 9.18
N ASP A 73 -16.82 4.08 9.28
CA ASP A 73 -17.57 4.50 10.47
C ASP A 73 -19.00 3.96 10.46
N LEU A 74 -19.55 3.62 11.64
CA LEU A 74 -20.95 3.24 11.77
C LEU A 74 -21.86 4.42 11.42
N ALA A 75 -22.66 4.25 10.35
CA ALA A 75 -23.61 5.24 9.86
C ALA A 75 -25.01 5.04 10.47
N MET A 76 -25.45 3.79 10.64
CA MET A 76 -26.75 3.46 11.21
C MET A 76 -26.71 2.08 11.89
N ASP A 77 -27.40 1.96 13.01
CA ASP A 77 -27.50 0.73 13.82
C ASP A 77 -28.96 0.27 13.86
N ASP A 78 -29.26 -0.78 13.09
CA ASP A 78 -30.54 -1.49 13.12
C ASP A 78 -30.36 -2.88 13.79
N ASN A 79 -29.43 -2.98 14.75
CA ASN A 79 -29.06 -4.20 15.47
C ASN A 79 -29.11 -3.99 16.99
N SER A 80 -30.05 -3.17 17.49
CA SER A 80 -30.28 -2.96 18.93
C SER A 80 -29.02 -2.56 19.73
N ASN A 81 -28.16 -1.69 19.19
CA ASN A 81 -26.83 -1.33 19.75
C ASN A 81 -25.78 -2.45 19.71
N GLY A 82 -26.02 -3.50 18.93
CA GLY A 82 -25.11 -4.60 18.68
C GLY A 82 -24.01 -4.26 17.67
N CYS A 83 -24.11 -3.14 16.93
CA CYS A 83 -23.15 -2.84 15.88
C CYS A 83 -21.79 -2.38 16.43
N PRO A 84 -20.68 -2.96 15.95
CA PRO A 84 -19.36 -2.39 16.15
C PRO A 84 -19.29 -0.95 15.64
N SER A 85 -18.58 -0.08 16.35
CA SER A 85 -18.45 1.34 15.97
C SER A 85 -17.73 1.57 14.64
N THR A 86 -16.91 0.60 14.21
CA THR A 86 -16.12 0.67 12.99
C THR A 86 -16.14 -0.65 12.24
N ALA A 87 -16.11 -0.56 10.92
CA ALA A 87 -15.95 -1.69 10.00
C ALA A 87 -14.49 -2.21 10.02
N LEU A 88 -14.30 -3.44 9.55
CA LEU A 88 -12.99 -4.09 9.55
C LEU A 88 -12.09 -3.53 8.45
N ASN A 89 -10.92 -2.98 8.82
CA ASN A 89 -9.94 -2.43 7.87
C ASN A 89 -9.04 -3.52 7.26
N LEU A 90 -9.45 -4.05 6.10
CA LEU A 90 -8.71 -5.02 5.30
C LEU A 90 -7.40 -4.48 4.74
N CYS A 91 -7.29 -3.18 4.48
CA CYS A 91 -6.05 -2.61 3.92
C CYS A 91 -4.91 -2.62 4.94
N LEU A 92 -5.20 -2.29 6.20
CA LEU A 92 -4.23 -2.37 7.28
C LEU A 92 -3.80 -3.82 7.53
N ARG A 93 -4.77 -4.75 7.58
CA ARG A 93 -4.49 -6.18 7.73
C ARG A 93 -3.60 -6.70 6.60
N ARG A 94 -3.95 -6.43 5.33
CA ARG A 94 -3.13 -6.80 4.16
C ARG A 94 -1.73 -6.20 4.21
N ARG A 95 -1.59 -4.94 4.63
CA ARG A 95 -0.29 -4.28 4.76
C ARG A 95 0.57 -4.95 5.84
N ALA A 96 -0.02 -5.35 6.96
CA ALA A 96 0.68 -6.08 8.02
C ALA A 96 1.16 -7.45 7.51
N GLU A 97 0.27 -8.23 6.90
CA GLU A 97 0.60 -9.54 6.34
C GLU A 97 1.70 -9.45 5.26
N GLN A 98 1.63 -8.45 4.37
CA GLN A 98 2.67 -8.22 3.36
C GLN A 98 4.02 -7.87 4.01
N LYS A 99 4.02 -7.11 5.11
CA LYS A 99 5.24 -6.77 5.84
C LYS A 99 5.84 -7.99 6.53
N GLU A 100 5.01 -8.88 7.07
CA GLU A 100 5.46 -10.13 7.71
C GLU A 100 6.00 -11.14 6.70
N ARG A 101 5.36 -11.23 5.53
CA ARG A 101 5.81 -12.10 4.43
C ARG A 101 6.98 -11.51 3.65
N ALA A 102 7.26 -10.22 3.79
CA ALA A 102 8.36 -9.59 3.10
C ALA A 102 9.68 -10.19 3.59
N LEU A 103 10.44 -10.76 2.65
CA LEU A 103 11.81 -11.19 2.91
C LEU A 103 12.60 -10.03 3.52
N PRO A 104 13.52 -10.31 4.46
CA PRO A 104 14.39 -9.28 5.01
C PRO A 104 15.09 -8.57 3.84
N LYS A 105 15.05 -7.24 3.85
CA LYS A 105 15.72 -6.45 2.81
C LYS A 105 17.19 -6.88 2.76
N SER A 106 17.65 -7.34 1.60
CA SER A 106 19.05 -7.66 1.39
C SER A 106 19.91 -6.46 1.82
N PRO A 107 21.08 -6.69 2.44
CA PRO A 107 21.99 -5.60 2.78
C PRO A 107 22.21 -4.73 1.53
N ARG A 108 21.86 -3.45 1.62
CA ARG A 108 22.13 -2.53 0.53
C ARG A 108 23.64 -2.39 0.43
N ALA A 109 24.21 -2.71 -0.73
CA ALA A 109 25.64 -2.51 -0.95
C ALA A 109 26.01 -1.06 -0.58
N PRO A 110 27.13 -0.85 0.13
CA PRO A 110 27.58 0.49 0.46
C PRO A 110 27.72 1.29 -0.83
N SER A 111 27.07 2.46 -0.89
CA SER A 111 27.27 3.36 -2.01
C SER A 111 28.74 3.81 -2.03
N PRO A 112 29.30 4.23 -3.19
CA PRO A 112 30.66 4.76 -3.24
C PRO A 112 30.90 5.92 -2.25
N ALA A 113 29.86 6.72 -1.99
CA ALA A 113 29.86 7.79 -0.99
C ALA A 113 29.99 7.30 0.47
N ALA A 114 29.81 6.02 0.75
CA ALA A 114 30.05 5.44 2.07
C ALA A 114 31.54 5.39 2.43
N PHE A 115 32.42 5.33 1.42
CA PHE A 115 33.89 5.31 1.58
C PHE A 115 34.51 6.71 1.55
N ALA A 116 33.75 7.71 1.11
CA ALA A 116 34.20 9.10 1.14
C ALA A 116 34.30 9.62 2.59
N THR A 117 35.35 10.39 2.86
CA THR A 117 35.51 11.07 4.15
C THR A 117 34.36 12.06 4.36
N LYS A 118 33.57 11.82 5.41
CA LYS A 118 32.42 12.68 5.73
C LYS A 118 32.92 14.09 6.12
N PRO A 119 32.29 15.17 5.63
CA PRO A 119 32.63 16.53 6.03
C PRO A 119 32.54 16.70 7.56
N LYS A 120 33.43 17.52 8.15
CA LYS A 120 33.45 17.78 9.61
C LYS A 120 32.08 18.21 10.16
N VAL A 121 31.34 19.02 9.38
CA VAL A 121 29.99 19.50 9.75
C VAL A 121 29.00 18.35 9.94
N MET A 122 29.08 17.29 9.13
CA MET A 122 28.23 16.10 9.30
C MET A 122 28.57 15.31 10.56
N GLN A 123 29.85 15.25 10.93
CA GLN A 123 30.28 14.55 12.15
C GLN A 123 29.77 15.28 13.39
N ILE A 124 29.87 16.61 13.42
CA ILE A 124 29.35 17.46 14.51
C ILE A 124 27.83 17.33 14.63
N ARG A 125 27.08 17.35 13.52
CA ARG A 125 25.63 17.15 13.56
C ARG A 125 25.25 15.78 14.14
N LYS A 126 26.03 14.73 13.84
CA LYS A 126 25.80 13.38 14.38
C LYS A 126 26.07 13.33 15.89
N SER A 127 27.13 13.98 16.39
CA SER A 127 27.42 14.02 17.83
C SER A 127 26.34 14.78 18.60
N LEU A 128 25.95 15.97 18.12
CA LEU A 128 24.89 16.77 18.74
C LEU A 128 23.55 16.03 18.79
N LYS A 129 23.19 15.31 17.71
CA LYS A 129 21.96 14.49 17.70
C LYS A 129 22.02 13.38 18.75
N LYS A 130 23.17 12.72 18.90
CA LYS A 130 23.38 11.64 19.89
C LYS A 130 23.26 12.17 21.32
N GLU A 131 23.87 13.31 21.60
CA GLU A 131 23.77 13.99 22.90
C GLU A 131 22.34 14.39 23.22
N ARG A 132 21.62 14.99 22.26
CA ARG A 132 20.22 15.38 22.45
C ARG A 132 19.31 14.19 22.79
N THR A 133 19.44 13.06 22.10
CA THR A 133 18.68 11.84 22.44
C THR A 133 19.07 11.26 23.80
N LYS A 134 20.34 11.34 24.19
CA LYS A 134 20.79 10.88 25.52
C LYS A 134 20.18 11.75 26.62
N LEU A 135 20.15 13.06 26.43
CA LEU A 135 19.53 14.00 27.37
C LEU A 135 18.01 13.80 27.46
N ALA A 136 17.33 13.62 26.32
CA ALA A 136 15.88 13.39 26.28
C ALA A 136 15.45 12.04 26.87
N TYR A 137 16.34 11.05 26.92
CA TYR A 137 16.05 9.75 27.56
C TYR A 137 16.26 9.79 29.08
N ASN A 138 17.08 10.71 29.58
CA ASN A 138 17.40 10.87 31.01
C ASN A 138 16.59 11.99 31.69
N ALA A 139 15.64 12.59 30.98
CA ALA A 139 14.75 13.64 31.45
C ALA A 139 13.33 13.08 31.59
#